data_AF-A0A353B186-F1
#
_entry.id   AF-A0A353B186-F1
#
_cell.length_a   1.000
_cell.length_b   1.000
_cell.length_c   1.000
_cell.angle_alpha   90.00
_cell.angle_beta   90.00
_cell.angle_gamma   90.00
#
_symmetry.space_group_name_H-M   'P 1'
#
loop_
_entity.id
_entity.type
_entity.pdbx_description
1 polymer ?
#
loop_
_entity_poly.entity_id
_entity_poly.type
_entity_poly.pdbx_seq_one_letter_code
_entity_poly.pdbx_strand_id
1 'polypeptide(L)'
;MKFGDYRKKRLVVVAVLAGLFITLGIDSVMRLQASLRSTAVIEATESERLAGPGDDHIPLVMIGDSAGLMNPVLYTPADSKLPLDARVIGVEVDGEAIAYSMAAMSDGGPHIISSAIGSKRLSVTYCSIVGCARVLEEESTTQPKLRFGGQDENLQMVFMYEGRRYGQSSRELPMKDAEHTVTTLGKWLEMHPDSKIFAGQPYTSS
;
A
#
# COMPACT_ATOMS: atom_id res chain seq x y z
N MET A 1 -34.26 18.31 73.48
CA MET A 1 -34.14 18.13 72.02
C MET A 1 -32.66 18.21 71.65
N LYS A 2 -32.03 17.07 71.29
CA LYS A 2 -30.55 16.91 71.29
C LYS A 2 -29.94 17.31 69.93
N PHE A 3 -29.12 18.36 69.93
CA PHE A 3 -28.39 18.93 68.78
C PHE A 3 -27.41 17.96 68.04
N GLY A 4 -27.16 16.76 68.57
CA GLY A 4 -26.15 15.83 68.06
C GLY A 4 -26.57 14.97 66.85
N ASP A 5 -27.87 14.73 66.66
CA ASP A 5 -28.37 13.80 65.63
C ASP A 5 -28.44 14.46 64.22
N TYR A 6 -28.56 15.79 64.18
CA TYR A 6 -28.60 16.57 62.94
C TYR A 6 -27.25 16.66 62.22
N ARG A 7 -26.13 16.63 62.97
CA ARG A 7 -24.77 16.71 62.39
C ARG A 7 -24.35 15.41 61.70
N LYS A 8 -24.73 14.24 62.24
CA LYS A 8 -24.39 12.94 61.64
C LYS A 8 -25.13 12.68 60.32
N LYS A 9 -26.42 13.04 60.25
CA LYS A 9 -27.23 12.90 59.02
C LYS A 9 -26.75 13.81 57.89
N ARG A 10 -26.30 15.04 58.21
CA ARG A 10 -25.70 15.96 57.22
C ARG A 10 -24.36 15.45 56.67
N LEU A 11 -23.51 14.84 57.50
CA LEU A 11 -22.20 14.34 57.06
C LEU A 11 -22.34 13.16 56.07
N VAL A 12 -23.31 12.26 56.30
CA VAL A 12 -23.58 11.13 55.40
C VAL A 12 -24.16 11.59 54.06
N VAL A 13 -25.09 12.54 54.06
CA VAL A 13 -25.68 13.08 52.81
C VAL A 13 -24.64 13.85 51.98
N VAL A 14 -23.75 14.62 52.61
CA VAL A 14 -22.65 15.32 51.91
C VAL A 14 -21.65 14.33 51.32
N ALA A 15 -21.32 13.24 52.01
CA ALA A 15 -20.40 12.21 51.51
C ALA A 15 -21.00 11.43 50.31
N VAL A 16 -22.29 11.08 50.35
CA VAL A 16 -22.98 10.40 49.24
C VAL A 16 -23.09 11.31 48.01
N LEU A 17 -23.41 12.59 48.19
CA LEU A 17 -23.45 13.56 47.09
C LEU A 17 -22.05 13.80 46.49
N ALA A 18 -21.00 13.92 47.31
CA ALA A 18 -19.63 14.06 46.82
C ALA A 18 -19.16 12.84 46.01
N GLY A 19 -19.47 11.62 46.46
CA GLY A 19 -19.17 10.38 45.71
C GLY A 19 -19.92 10.28 44.37
N LEU A 20 -21.16 10.77 44.30
CA LEU A 20 -21.96 10.81 43.06
C LEU A 20 -21.41 11.84 42.06
N PHE A 21 -20.92 12.99 42.52
CA PHE A 21 -20.25 13.99 41.67
C PHE A 21 -18.88 13.51 41.16
N ILE A 22 -18.14 12.73 41.96
CA ILE A 22 -16.84 12.16 41.55
C ILE A 22 -17.05 11.08 40.48
N THR A 23 -18.02 10.19 40.63
CA THR A 23 -18.30 9.12 39.65
C THR A 23 -18.88 9.65 38.34
N LEU A 24 -19.85 10.58 38.40
CA LEU A 24 -20.38 11.25 37.19
C LEU A 24 -19.33 12.12 36.49
N GLY A 25 -18.41 12.72 37.25
CA GLY A 25 -17.28 13.48 36.71
C GLY A 25 -16.26 12.60 35.99
N ILE A 26 -15.92 11.45 36.56
CA ILE A 26 -14.98 10.49 35.96
C ILE A 26 -15.54 9.91 34.65
N ASP A 27 -16.81 9.51 34.61
CA ASP A 27 -17.44 9.00 33.38
C ASP A 27 -17.50 10.06 32.28
N SER A 28 -17.78 11.32 32.65
CA SER A 28 -17.78 12.44 31.71
C SER A 28 -16.39 12.72 31.14
N VAL A 29 -15.35 12.67 31.99
CA VAL A 29 -13.95 12.82 31.57
C VAL A 29 -13.52 11.66 30.67
N MET A 30 -13.88 10.41 31.01
CA MET A 30 -13.55 9.24 30.20
C MET A 30 -14.24 9.27 28.83
N ARG A 31 -15.53 9.66 28.75
CA ARG A 31 -16.25 9.81 27.48
C ARG A 31 -15.67 10.93 26.62
N LEU A 32 -15.27 12.05 27.23
CA LEU A 32 -14.62 13.15 26.52
C LEU A 32 -13.25 12.72 25.97
N GLN A 33 -12.43 12.02 26.76
CA GLN A 33 -11.15 11.49 26.29
C GLN A 33 -11.31 10.46 25.16
N ALA A 34 -12.30 9.57 25.26
CA ALA A 34 -12.61 8.61 24.19
C ALA A 34 -13.08 9.31 22.91
N SER A 35 -13.95 10.32 23.04
CA SER A 35 -14.42 11.14 21.91
C SER A 35 -13.28 11.88 21.22
N LEU A 36 -12.43 12.59 21.99
CA LEU A 36 -11.27 13.31 21.44
C LEU A 36 -10.28 12.37 20.75
N ARG A 37 -10.03 11.17 21.30
CA ARG A 37 -9.20 10.15 20.64
C ARG A 37 -9.82 9.68 19.33
N SER A 38 -11.14 9.46 19.31
CA SER A 38 -11.86 9.08 18.09
C SER A 38 -11.77 10.18 17.03
N THR A 39 -11.97 11.45 17.40
CA THR A 39 -11.87 12.58 16.47
C THR A 39 -10.44 12.71 15.94
N ALA A 40 -9.43 12.64 16.81
CA ALA A 40 -8.04 12.73 16.38
C ALA A 40 -7.63 11.62 15.41
N VAL A 41 -8.15 10.39 15.59
CA VAL A 41 -7.92 9.28 14.65
C VAL A 41 -8.60 9.54 13.31
N ILE A 42 -9.84 10.05 13.32
CA ILE A 42 -10.57 10.40 12.09
C ILE A 42 -9.85 11.52 11.34
N GLU A 43 -9.49 12.59 12.03
CA GLU A 43 -8.78 13.74 11.45
C GLU A 43 -7.41 13.32 10.91
N ALA A 44 -6.66 12.48 11.64
CA ALA A 44 -5.38 11.95 11.15
C ALA A 44 -5.58 11.12 9.88
N THR A 45 -6.58 10.23 9.87
CA THR A 45 -6.89 9.40 8.70
C THR A 45 -7.33 10.25 7.51
N GLU A 46 -8.21 11.24 7.72
CA GLU A 46 -8.63 12.17 6.66
C GLU A 46 -7.45 13.00 6.14
N SER A 47 -6.56 13.45 7.03
CA SER A 47 -5.36 14.18 6.63
C SER A 47 -4.42 13.35 5.77
N GLU A 48 -4.27 12.04 6.06
CA GLU A 48 -3.46 11.12 5.25
C GLU A 48 -4.09 10.79 3.90
N ARG A 49 -5.43 10.88 3.78
CA ARG A 49 -6.13 10.68 2.51
C ARG A 49 -5.90 11.84 1.56
N LEU A 50 -5.78 13.06 2.08
CA LEU A 50 -5.56 14.27 1.28
C LEU A 50 -4.08 14.38 0.90
N ALA A 51 -3.80 14.94 -0.26
CA ALA A 51 -2.43 15.19 -0.69
C ALA A 51 -1.75 16.21 0.25
N GLY A 52 -0.61 15.81 0.83
CA GLY A 52 0.23 16.69 1.62
C GLY A 52 1.14 17.56 0.75
N PRO A 53 1.92 18.47 1.37
CA PRO A 53 2.91 19.25 0.65
C PRO A 53 3.95 18.37 -0.09
N GLY A 54 3.93 18.43 -1.42
CA GLY A 54 4.86 17.69 -2.28
C GLY A 54 4.40 16.30 -2.69
N ASP A 55 3.21 15.88 -2.27
CA ASP A 55 2.50 14.74 -2.85
C ASP A 55 1.88 15.12 -4.20
N ASP A 56 1.74 14.14 -5.10
CA ASP A 56 1.04 14.29 -6.39
C ASP A 56 0.06 13.14 -6.59
N HIS A 57 -1.03 13.16 -5.82
CA HIS A 57 -2.17 12.26 -5.98
C HIS A 57 -3.46 12.99 -5.65
N ILE A 58 -4.58 12.49 -6.17
CA ILE A 58 -5.91 12.92 -5.71
C ILE A 58 -6.27 12.17 -4.42
N PRO A 59 -7.35 12.53 -3.71
CA PRO A 59 -7.67 11.91 -2.43
C PRO A 59 -7.71 10.38 -2.50
N LEU A 60 -7.22 9.74 -1.44
CA LEU A 60 -7.21 8.29 -1.33
C LEU A 60 -8.57 7.75 -0.93
N VAL A 61 -8.97 6.60 -1.47
CA VAL A 61 -10.07 5.77 -0.95
C VAL A 61 -9.54 4.61 -0.10
N MET A 62 -8.26 4.26 -0.29
CA MET A 62 -7.54 3.29 0.52
C MET A 62 -6.15 3.82 0.80
N ILE A 63 -5.79 3.90 2.08
CA ILE A 63 -4.40 4.18 2.49
C ILE A 63 -3.64 2.86 2.51
N GLY A 64 -2.48 2.85 1.84
CA GLY A 64 -1.57 1.71 1.82
C GLY A 64 -0.17 2.12 2.21
N ASP A 65 0.59 1.15 2.70
CA ASP A 65 2.04 1.22 2.81
C ASP A 65 2.61 -0.21 2.82
N SER A 66 2.73 -0.82 1.65
CA SER A 66 3.30 -2.16 1.52
C SER A 66 4.46 -2.19 0.51
N ALA A 67 5.47 -2.98 0.83
CA ALA A 67 6.62 -3.18 -0.05
C ALA A 67 6.22 -3.97 -1.30
N GLY A 68 6.87 -3.66 -2.42
CA GLY A 68 6.86 -4.56 -3.58
C GLY A 68 7.61 -5.87 -3.30
N LEU A 69 7.39 -6.85 -4.17
CA LEU A 69 8.13 -8.10 -4.17
C LEU A 69 9.52 -7.89 -4.75
N MET A 70 10.57 -8.15 -3.95
CA MET A 70 11.95 -8.05 -4.39
C MET A 70 12.50 -9.41 -4.82
N ASN A 71 13.28 -9.42 -5.90
CA ASN A 71 13.98 -10.61 -6.42
C ASN A 71 13.02 -11.81 -6.58
N PRO A 72 12.00 -11.68 -7.44
CA PRO A 72 11.04 -12.75 -7.66
C PRO A 72 11.72 -14.03 -8.15
N VAL A 73 11.08 -15.17 -7.89
CA VAL A 73 11.42 -16.40 -8.61
C VAL A 73 11.02 -16.23 -10.07
N LEU A 74 11.96 -16.51 -10.96
CA LEU A 74 11.78 -16.43 -12.40
C LEU A 74 11.97 -17.81 -13.02
N TYR A 75 11.14 -18.11 -14.01
CA TYR A 75 11.11 -19.39 -14.71
C TYR A 75 11.66 -19.24 -16.12
N THR A 76 12.19 -20.32 -16.69
CA THR A 76 12.40 -20.39 -18.14
C THR A 76 11.05 -20.58 -18.85
N PRO A 77 10.97 -20.37 -20.18
CA PRO A 77 9.77 -20.69 -20.94
C PRO A 77 9.33 -22.16 -20.82
N ALA A 78 10.29 -23.08 -20.69
CA ALA A 78 10.01 -24.50 -20.54
C ALA A 78 9.45 -24.87 -19.15
N ASP A 79 9.88 -24.15 -18.09
CA ASP A 79 9.44 -24.40 -16.72
C ASP A 79 8.17 -23.63 -16.35
N SER A 80 7.85 -22.57 -17.10
CA SER A 80 6.65 -21.76 -16.88
C SER A 80 5.40 -22.51 -17.29
N LYS A 81 4.40 -22.53 -16.39
CA LYS A 81 3.05 -23.04 -16.69
C LYS A 81 2.11 -21.96 -17.23
N LEU A 82 2.63 -20.77 -17.51
CA LEU A 82 1.83 -19.66 -18.00
C LEU A 82 1.41 -19.92 -19.46
N PRO A 83 0.12 -19.83 -19.81
CA PRO A 83 -0.31 -20.11 -21.18
C PRO A 83 0.15 -19.00 -22.14
N LEU A 84 0.36 -19.35 -23.42
CA LEU A 84 0.92 -18.41 -24.42
C LEU A 84 0.01 -17.21 -24.71
N ASP A 85 -1.29 -17.30 -24.45
CA ASP A 85 -2.24 -16.20 -24.57
C ASP A 85 -2.29 -15.30 -23.33
N ALA A 86 -1.59 -15.65 -22.25
CA ALA A 86 -1.54 -14.85 -21.03
C ALA A 86 -1.00 -13.46 -21.30
N ARG A 87 -1.64 -12.45 -20.71
CA ARG A 87 -1.19 -11.06 -20.77
C ARG A 87 0.03 -10.84 -19.89
N VAL A 88 1.06 -10.25 -20.48
CA VAL A 88 2.34 -9.97 -19.83
C VAL A 88 2.80 -8.54 -20.06
N ILE A 89 3.59 -8.03 -19.12
CA ILE A 89 4.43 -6.85 -19.28
C ILE A 89 5.83 -7.39 -19.61
N GLY A 90 6.30 -7.18 -20.84
CA GLY A 90 7.64 -7.52 -21.27
C GLY A 90 8.60 -6.35 -21.06
N VAL A 91 9.78 -6.65 -20.53
CA VAL A 91 10.84 -5.67 -20.29
C VAL A 91 12.16 -6.26 -20.81
N GLU A 92 12.94 -5.44 -21.52
CA GLU A 92 14.26 -5.82 -22.01
C GLU A 92 15.28 -4.75 -21.63
N VAL A 93 16.42 -5.16 -21.08
CA VAL A 93 17.57 -4.31 -20.80
C VAL A 93 18.85 -5.05 -21.16
N ASP A 94 19.70 -4.42 -21.96
CA ASP A 94 21.01 -4.96 -22.36
C ASP A 94 20.95 -6.38 -22.95
N GLY A 95 19.87 -6.69 -23.69
CA GLY A 95 19.63 -8.01 -24.29
C GLY A 95 19.07 -9.07 -23.33
N GLU A 96 18.90 -8.75 -22.05
CA GLU A 96 18.18 -9.60 -21.10
C GLU A 96 16.70 -9.23 -21.08
N ALA A 97 15.82 -10.23 -21.23
CA ALA A 97 14.38 -10.03 -21.33
C ALA A 97 13.63 -10.77 -20.21
N ILE A 98 12.66 -10.09 -19.58
CA ILE A 98 11.76 -10.69 -18.58
C ILE A 98 10.30 -10.37 -18.94
N ALA A 99 9.43 -11.38 -18.89
CA ALA A 99 7.98 -11.23 -18.98
C ALA A 99 7.33 -11.35 -17.60
N TYR A 100 6.51 -10.38 -17.20
CA TYR A 100 5.76 -10.39 -15.95
C TYR A 100 4.29 -10.66 -16.21
N SER A 101 3.77 -11.76 -15.66
CA SER A 101 2.34 -12.10 -15.76
C SER A 101 1.49 -11.05 -15.05
N MET A 102 0.63 -10.38 -15.82
CA MET A 102 -0.30 -9.38 -15.28
C MET A 102 -1.29 -10.03 -14.30
N ALA A 103 -1.73 -11.26 -14.57
CA ALA A 103 -2.60 -12.02 -13.67
C ALA A 103 -1.90 -12.35 -12.34
N ALA A 104 -0.61 -12.69 -12.37
CA ALA A 104 0.15 -12.97 -11.15
C ALA A 104 0.47 -11.71 -10.33
N MET A 105 0.44 -10.54 -10.96
CA MET A 105 0.53 -9.23 -10.32
C MET A 105 -0.84 -8.68 -9.88
N SER A 106 -1.91 -9.45 -10.09
CA SER A 106 -3.29 -9.12 -9.73
C SER A 106 -3.79 -10.04 -8.61
N ASP A 107 -5.02 -9.82 -8.15
CA ASP A 107 -5.79 -10.77 -7.33
C ASP A 107 -5.05 -11.33 -6.11
N GLY A 108 -4.56 -10.43 -5.24
CA GLY A 108 -3.81 -10.79 -4.03
C GLY A 108 -2.32 -11.05 -4.27
N GLY A 109 -1.87 -10.99 -5.53
CA GLY A 109 -0.46 -10.92 -5.90
C GLY A 109 0.18 -9.54 -5.64
N PRO A 110 1.51 -9.43 -5.77
CA PRO A 110 2.21 -8.17 -5.57
C PRO A 110 1.97 -7.21 -6.74
N HIS A 111 1.52 -5.99 -6.44
CA HIS A 111 1.32 -4.93 -7.44
C HIS A 111 2.63 -4.32 -7.98
N ILE A 112 3.72 -4.47 -7.24
CA ILE A 112 5.04 -3.94 -7.57
C ILE A 112 6.05 -5.09 -7.46
N ILE A 113 6.84 -5.29 -8.50
CA ILE A 113 7.90 -6.28 -8.55
C ILE A 113 9.20 -5.56 -8.87
N SER A 114 10.18 -5.71 -7.98
CA SER A 114 11.53 -5.18 -8.16
C SER A 114 12.50 -6.30 -8.50
N SER A 115 13.16 -6.20 -9.65
CA SER A 115 14.10 -7.21 -10.12
C SER A 115 15.27 -6.58 -10.87
N ALA A 116 16.44 -7.21 -10.78
CA ALA A 116 17.57 -6.89 -11.63
C ALA A 116 17.40 -7.51 -13.02
N ILE A 117 17.74 -6.75 -14.06
CA ILE A 117 17.72 -7.14 -15.46
C ILE A 117 18.85 -6.42 -16.19
N GLY A 118 19.79 -7.17 -16.76
CA GLY A 118 21.03 -6.60 -17.30
C GLY A 118 21.77 -5.76 -16.26
N SER A 119 22.15 -4.53 -16.63
CA SER A 119 22.82 -3.58 -15.74
C SER A 119 21.89 -2.79 -14.80
N LYS A 120 20.57 -2.94 -14.92
CA LYS A 120 19.58 -2.12 -14.22
C LYS A 120 18.79 -2.90 -13.18
N ARG A 121 18.22 -2.17 -12.22
CA ARG A 121 17.12 -2.65 -11.39
C ARG A 121 15.87 -1.88 -11.74
N LEU A 122 14.78 -2.59 -11.94
CA LEU A 122 13.52 -2.01 -12.36
C LEU A 122 12.41 -2.41 -11.39
N SER A 123 11.52 -1.46 -11.10
CA SER A 123 10.22 -1.68 -10.48
C SER A 123 9.16 -1.79 -11.58
N VAL A 124 8.65 -3.00 -11.81
CA VAL A 124 7.51 -3.27 -12.70
C VAL A 124 6.24 -3.21 -11.89
N THR A 125 5.31 -2.35 -12.31
CA THR A 125 4.07 -2.08 -11.56
C THR A 125 2.86 -2.38 -12.42
N TYR A 126 1.81 -2.91 -11.78
CA TYR A 126 0.54 -3.16 -12.46
C TYR A 126 -0.66 -2.92 -11.53
N CYS A 127 -1.56 -2.03 -11.95
CA CYS A 127 -2.87 -1.86 -11.34
C CYS A 127 -3.91 -2.58 -12.20
N SER A 128 -4.45 -3.68 -11.67
CA SER A 128 -5.43 -4.52 -12.37
C SER A 128 -6.77 -3.82 -12.59
N ILE A 129 -7.14 -2.87 -11.73
CA ILE A 129 -8.45 -2.20 -11.78
C ILE A 129 -8.54 -1.26 -12.98
N VAL A 130 -7.53 -0.41 -13.18
CA VAL A 130 -7.50 0.54 -14.31
C VAL A 130 -6.67 0.02 -15.49
N GLY A 131 -6.09 -1.18 -15.36
CA GLY A 131 -5.27 -1.80 -16.41
C GLY A 131 -3.97 -1.06 -16.72
N CYS A 132 -3.40 -0.34 -15.76
CA CYS A 132 -2.21 0.48 -15.97
C CYS A 132 -0.94 -0.27 -15.57
N ALA A 133 -0.01 -0.40 -16.53
CA ALA A 133 1.35 -0.88 -16.31
C ALA A 133 2.33 0.30 -16.38
N ARG A 134 3.36 0.28 -15.53
CA ARG A 134 4.47 1.24 -15.57
C ARG A 134 5.74 0.57 -15.07
N VAL A 135 6.86 0.88 -15.71
CA VAL A 135 8.18 0.34 -15.34
C VAL A 135 9.11 1.50 -15.02
N LEU A 136 9.76 1.43 -13.85
CA LEU A 136 10.55 2.52 -13.30
C LEU A 136 11.97 2.05 -12.99
N GLU A 137 12.97 2.82 -13.38
CA GLU A 137 14.37 2.56 -13.02
C GLU A 137 14.58 2.85 -11.52
N GLU A 138 15.22 1.90 -10.83
CA GLU A 138 15.63 2.06 -9.44
C GLU A 138 17.13 2.35 -9.33
N GLU A 139 17.46 3.39 -8.58
CA GLU A 139 18.86 3.72 -8.27
C GLU A 139 19.45 2.78 -7.19
N SER A 140 18.61 2.31 -6.27
CA SER A 140 19.03 1.46 -5.16
C SER A 140 19.12 0.00 -5.58
N THR A 141 20.17 -0.70 -5.14
CA THR A 141 20.34 -2.13 -5.43
C THR A 141 19.98 -3.07 -4.27
N THR A 142 19.73 -2.52 -3.07
CA THR A 142 19.62 -3.30 -1.83
C THR A 142 18.20 -3.43 -1.30
N GLN A 143 17.33 -2.45 -1.54
CA GLN A 143 15.90 -2.49 -1.16
C GLN A 143 15.06 -1.69 -2.16
N PRO A 144 13.82 -2.13 -2.47
CA PRO A 144 12.93 -1.39 -3.34
C PRO A 144 12.50 -0.10 -2.66
N LYS A 145 12.80 1.04 -3.29
CA LYS A 145 12.35 2.35 -2.76
C LYS A 145 10.88 2.60 -3.04
N LEU A 146 10.36 2.04 -4.14
CA LEU A 146 8.98 2.19 -4.56
C LEU A 146 8.09 1.20 -3.81
N ARG A 147 7.01 1.72 -3.23
CA ARG A 147 6.05 0.97 -2.41
C ARG A 147 4.63 1.24 -2.88
N PHE A 148 3.70 0.36 -2.52
CA PHE A 148 2.28 0.63 -2.70
C PHE A 148 1.82 1.61 -1.61
N GLY A 149 1.40 2.79 -2.03
CA GLY A 149 0.98 3.90 -1.17
C GLY A 149 -0.54 4.01 -0.98
N GLY A 150 -1.33 3.21 -1.69
CA GLY A 150 -2.78 3.19 -1.57
C GLY A 150 -3.51 3.19 -2.92
N GLN A 151 -4.77 3.58 -2.87
CA GLN A 151 -5.65 3.72 -4.03
C GLN A 151 -6.39 5.06 -3.96
N ASP A 152 -6.49 5.73 -5.09
CA ASP A 152 -7.17 7.02 -5.20
C ASP A 152 -8.66 6.91 -5.56
N GLU A 153 -9.37 8.04 -5.58
CA GLU A 153 -10.80 8.12 -5.94
C GLU A 153 -11.13 7.66 -7.38
N ASN A 154 -10.13 7.59 -8.27
CA ASN A 154 -10.27 7.00 -9.59
C ASN A 154 -9.97 5.49 -9.61
N LEU A 155 -9.82 4.88 -8.43
CA LEU A 155 -9.40 3.50 -8.20
C LEU A 155 -8.01 3.16 -8.74
N GLN A 156 -7.22 4.18 -9.05
CA GLN A 156 -5.87 4.01 -9.53
C GLN A 156 -4.91 3.78 -8.36
N MET A 157 -3.89 2.96 -8.59
CA MET A 157 -2.84 2.73 -7.62
C MET A 157 -2.06 4.02 -7.36
N VAL A 158 -1.73 4.26 -6.10
CA VAL A 158 -0.84 5.33 -5.64
C VAL A 158 0.44 4.68 -5.14
N PHE A 159 1.58 5.24 -5.53
CA PHE A 159 2.90 4.87 -5.06
C PHE A 159 3.26 5.65 -3.79
N MET A 160 4.04 5.01 -2.93
CA MET A 160 4.79 5.65 -1.86
C MET A 160 6.28 5.62 -2.24
N TYR A 161 6.92 6.78 -2.31
CA TYR A 161 8.33 6.93 -2.64
C TYR A 161 8.95 8.01 -1.74
N GLU A 162 9.98 7.63 -0.97
CA GLU A 162 10.70 8.52 -0.05
C GLU A 162 9.77 9.33 0.89
N GLY A 163 8.71 8.69 1.38
CA GLY A 163 7.75 9.28 2.32
C GLY A 163 6.68 10.17 1.68
N ARG A 164 6.63 10.22 0.35
CA ARG A 164 5.63 10.96 -0.42
C ARG A 164 4.80 10.05 -1.30
N ARG A 165 3.58 10.49 -1.60
CA ARG A 165 2.64 9.75 -2.44
C ARG A 165 2.51 10.35 -3.83
N TYR A 166 2.46 9.48 -4.83
CA TYR A 166 2.34 9.84 -6.24
C TYR A 166 1.33 8.90 -6.89
N GLY A 167 0.36 9.42 -7.64
CA GLY A 167 -0.49 8.57 -8.49
C GLY A 167 0.37 7.74 -9.44
N GLN A 168 -0.05 6.52 -9.80
CA GLN A 168 0.75 5.64 -10.64
C GLN A 168 1.18 6.29 -11.98
N SER A 169 0.34 7.18 -12.53
CA SER A 169 0.57 7.92 -13.77
C SER A 169 1.18 9.31 -13.55
N SER A 170 1.52 9.67 -12.31
CA SER A 170 2.14 10.94 -11.97
C SER A 170 3.44 11.13 -12.75
N ARG A 171 3.57 12.29 -13.39
CA ARG A 171 4.81 12.72 -14.04
C ARG A 171 5.79 13.38 -13.06
N GLU A 172 5.32 13.71 -11.86
CA GLU A 172 6.11 14.33 -10.80
C GLU A 172 6.84 13.30 -9.92
N LEU A 173 6.53 12.00 -10.07
CA LEU A 173 7.30 10.93 -9.44
C LEU A 173 8.78 11.05 -9.86
N PRO A 174 9.73 11.25 -8.92
CA PRO A 174 11.13 11.47 -9.23
C PRO A 174 11.87 10.15 -9.50
N MET A 175 11.30 9.33 -10.39
CA MET A 175 11.89 8.10 -10.91
C MET A 175 11.79 8.11 -12.42
N LYS A 176 12.82 7.60 -13.09
CA LYS A 176 12.85 7.55 -14.54
C LYS A 176 12.02 6.37 -15.05
N ASP A 177 11.16 6.62 -16.04
CA ASP A 177 10.46 5.57 -16.75
C ASP A 177 11.42 4.71 -17.59
N ALA A 178 11.17 3.40 -17.61
CA ALA A 178 11.83 2.44 -18.49
C ALA A 178 10.85 1.94 -19.55
N GLU A 179 11.39 1.62 -20.72
CA GLU A 179 10.60 1.05 -21.83
C GLU A 179 10.03 -0.33 -21.44
N HIS A 180 8.81 -0.59 -21.88
CA HIS A 180 8.13 -1.86 -21.68
C HIS A 180 7.10 -2.10 -22.77
N THR A 181 6.73 -3.37 -22.95
CA THR A 181 5.71 -3.79 -23.92
C THR A 181 4.61 -4.57 -23.22
N VAL A 182 3.36 -4.16 -23.35
CA VAL A 182 2.22 -4.97 -22.91
C VAL A 182 1.73 -5.82 -24.08
N THR A 183 1.82 -7.15 -23.94
CA THR A 183 1.47 -8.10 -25.02
C THR A 183 0.98 -9.43 -24.42
N THR A 184 0.88 -10.47 -25.25
CA THR A 184 0.68 -11.87 -24.84
C THR A 184 2.03 -12.58 -24.72
N LEU A 185 2.16 -13.56 -23.83
CA LEU A 185 3.40 -14.32 -23.63
C LEU A 185 3.94 -14.91 -24.95
N GLY A 186 3.09 -15.50 -25.79
CA GLY A 186 3.50 -16.11 -27.07
C GLY A 186 4.19 -15.11 -27.99
N LYS A 187 3.53 -13.96 -28.25
CA LYS A 187 4.13 -12.86 -29.03
C LYS A 187 5.42 -12.33 -28.43
N TRP A 188 5.51 -12.27 -27.09
CA TRP A 188 6.75 -11.86 -26.43
C TRP A 188 7.89 -12.87 -26.68
N LEU A 189 7.61 -14.17 -26.55
CA LEU A 189 8.60 -15.23 -26.74
C LEU A 189 9.01 -15.42 -28.21
N GLU A 190 8.18 -15.01 -29.18
CA GLU A 190 8.58 -14.93 -30.59
C GLU A 190 9.74 -13.94 -30.80
N MET A 191 9.76 -12.85 -30.04
CA MET A 191 10.81 -11.81 -30.10
C MET A 191 11.97 -12.11 -29.13
N HIS A 192 11.67 -12.71 -27.98
CA HIS A 192 12.61 -12.97 -26.89
C HIS A 192 12.51 -14.43 -26.42
N PRO A 193 13.01 -15.40 -27.20
CA PRO A 193 12.84 -16.83 -26.92
C PRO A 193 13.51 -17.29 -25.62
N ASP A 194 14.56 -16.58 -25.18
CA ASP A 194 15.29 -16.87 -23.95
C ASP A 194 14.78 -16.07 -22.73
N SER A 195 13.62 -15.41 -22.86
CA SER A 195 13.09 -14.56 -21.80
C SER A 195 12.78 -15.35 -20.53
N LYS A 196 13.16 -14.79 -19.38
CA LYS A 196 12.70 -15.29 -18.08
C LYS A 196 11.26 -14.85 -17.83
N ILE A 197 10.51 -15.61 -17.04
CA ILE A 197 9.08 -15.36 -16.81
C ILE A 197 8.79 -15.29 -15.32
N PHE A 198 8.17 -14.19 -14.88
CA PHE A 198 7.50 -14.13 -13.59
C PHE A 198 6.06 -14.63 -13.75
N ALA A 199 5.75 -15.76 -13.12
CA ALA A 199 4.43 -16.39 -13.16
C ALA A 199 3.70 -16.40 -11.80
N GLY A 200 4.19 -15.61 -10.83
CA GLY A 200 3.69 -15.59 -9.45
C GLY A 200 4.66 -16.23 -8.46
N GLN A 201 4.39 -16.04 -7.17
CA GLN A 201 5.12 -16.74 -6.12
C GLN A 201 4.65 -18.20 -6.05
N PRO A 202 5.56 -19.18 -5.86
CA PRO A 202 5.14 -20.54 -5.54
C PRO A 202 4.30 -20.52 -4.27
N TYR A 203 3.15 -21.19 -4.29
CA TYR A 203 2.27 -21.31 -3.13
C TYR A 203 3.01 -22.07 -2.03
N THR A 204 3.56 -21.37 -1.04
CA THR A 204 4.04 -22.03 0.18
C THR A 204 2.84 -22.20 1.08
N SER A 205 2.22 -23.37 1.06
CA SER A 205 1.30 -23.78 2.13
C SER A 205 2.07 -23.68 3.45
N SER A 206 1.71 -22.69 4.27
CA SER A 206 2.15 -22.61 5.67
C SER A 206 1.34 -23.55 6.53
#